data_AF-A0A7J2NKS1-F1
#
_entry.id   AF-A0A7J2NKS1-F1
#
_cell.length_a   1.000
_cell.length_b   1.000
_cell.length_c   1.000
_cell.angle_alpha   90.00
_cell.angle_beta   90.00
_cell.angle_gamma   90.00
#
_symmetry.space_group_name_H-M   'P 1'
#
loop_
_entity.id
_entity.type
_entity.pdbx_description
1 polymer ?
#
loop_
_entity_poly.entity_id
_entity_poly.type
_entity_poly.pdbx_seq_one_letter_code
_entity_poly.pdbx_strand_id
1 'polypeptide(L)'
;MSIICVGFLLLGFAIVPSANVANDEGHPIEVGDYWEYSISEMDLEGMEFDFSIKITVESVSTMSIGGQDKEIFILDISGDSEFSETIEGVSMEGTISISGEEKRLVSNFDLISTDMEFSMDIEAAGAGMDFSMEMSMVMETSYVLPIDDYIGDDALETGTIVASTSSMTMESTTTFMGEVEASSEQNDVSITMEIVETGVTVETPAGTFDDCCKVIVITESDDESSTSTQYYSGKVGNYVKITGDAGEFSVIPGEQIILKSYGHGGGLASLFTGDNLWITLVIILVIVVVLAAIIAVIMRRGRGPVTTFMPPMIEEAETVQTTETEPKPPITPP
;
A
#
# COMPACT_ATOMS: atom_id res chain seq x y z
N MET A 1 4.75 -34.00 -5.74
CA MET A 1 6.15 -33.55 -5.50
C MET A 1 6.56 -32.56 -6.57
N SER A 2 6.95 -32.94 -7.79
CA SER A 2 7.14 -31.98 -8.90
C SER A 2 5.82 -31.43 -9.48
N ILE A 3 4.84 -31.10 -8.62
CA ILE A 3 3.55 -30.50 -8.97
C ILE A 3 3.32 -29.28 -8.05
N ILE A 4 3.44 -29.45 -6.73
CA ILE A 4 3.59 -28.36 -5.73
C ILE A 4 4.50 -27.24 -6.26
N CYS A 5 5.74 -27.56 -6.66
CA CYS A 5 6.70 -26.55 -7.12
C CYS A 5 6.35 -25.94 -8.50
N VAL A 6 5.48 -26.57 -9.29
CA VAL A 6 5.18 -26.14 -10.68
C VAL A 6 3.95 -25.22 -10.73
N GLY A 7 2.97 -25.39 -9.82
CA GLY A 7 1.80 -24.49 -9.77
C GLY A 7 2.10 -23.09 -9.21
N PHE A 8 3.21 -22.92 -8.46
CA PHE A 8 3.67 -21.62 -7.97
C PHE A 8 4.62 -20.88 -8.94
N LEU A 9 4.94 -21.48 -10.09
CA LEU A 9 6.14 -21.15 -10.85
C LEU A 9 5.98 -20.00 -11.88
N LEU A 10 4.87 -19.24 -11.88
CA LEU A 10 4.62 -18.16 -12.85
C LEU A 10 3.98 -16.88 -12.27
N LEU A 11 4.02 -16.71 -10.94
CA LEU A 11 3.33 -15.65 -10.20
C LEU A 11 3.93 -14.25 -10.47
N GLY A 12 3.10 -13.22 -10.76
CA GLY A 12 3.63 -11.90 -11.12
C GLY A 12 2.74 -10.66 -10.98
N PHE A 13 1.41 -10.76 -10.80
CA PHE A 13 0.53 -9.58 -10.89
C PHE A 13 -0.68 -9.50 -9.92
N ALA A 14 -1.12 -8.25 -9.75
CA ALA A 14 -2.52 -7.82 -9.51
C ALA A 14 -3.12 -7.87 -8.08
N ILE A 15 -2.60 -7.03 -7.17
CA ILE A 15 -3.44 -6.16 -6.32
C ILE A 15 -2.74 -4.78 -6.23
N VAL A 16 -3.27 -3.71 -6.86
CA VAL A 16 -2.38 -2.59 -7.26
C VAL A 16 -2.94 -1.16 -7.05
N PRO A 17 -2.28 -0.31 -6.24
CA PRO A 17 -2.88 0.95 -5.75
C PRO A 17 -2.88 2.31 -6.49
N SER A 18 -2.45 2.50 -7.74
CA SER A 18 -2.42 3.81 -8.48
C SER A 18 -1.37 4.87 -8.12
N ALA A 19 -1.23 5.88 -9.00
CA ALA A 19 -0.73 7.22 -8.68
C ALA A 19 -1.14 8.31 -9.69
N ASN A 20 -2.33 8.91 -9.49
CA ASN A 20 -2.94 9.90 -10.40
C ASN A 20 -1.97 10.95 -10.99
N VAL A 21 -1.90 11.00 -12.32
CA VAL A 21 -1.44 12.18 -13.08
C VAL A 21 -2.47 12.70 -14.10
N ALA A 22 -3.61 12.02 -14.31
CA ALA A 22 -4.56 12.38 -15.39
C ALA A 22 -5.97 12.89 -14.98
N ASN A 23 -6.55 12.47 -13.85
CA ASN A 23 -7.94 12.83 -13.49
C ASN A 23 -8.05 13.63 -12.18
N ASP A 24 -8.47 14.90 -12.30
CA ASP A 24 -8.68 15.88 -11.20
C ASP A 24 -9.72 15.47 -10.12
N GLU A 25 -10.39 14.31 -10.27
CA GLU A 25 -11.42 13.81 -9.34
C GLU A 25 -10.98 12.61 -8.49
N GLY A 26 -9.81 12.02 -8.77
CA GLY A 26 -9.24 10.90 -7.99
C GLY A 26 -8.39 11.35 -6.80
N HIS A 27 -8.21 10.46 -5.81
CA HIS A 27 -7.19 10.66 -4.77
C HIS A 27 -5.79 10.43 -5.38
N PRO A 28 -4.85 11.39 -5.28
CA PRO A 28 -3.47 11.20 -5.70
C PRO A 28 -2.71 10.38 -4.66
N ILE A 29 -1.79 9.53 -5.10
CA ILE A 29 -1.22 8.53 -4.20
C ILE A 29 -0.02 9.07 -3.45
N GLU A 30 -0.05 8.80 -2.15
CA GLU A 30 0.85 9.34 -1.15
C GLU A 30 1.30 8.24 -0.20
N VAL A 31 2.48 8.46 0.39
CA VAL A 31 3.03 7.56 1.42
C VAL A 31 2.06 7.44 2.60
N GLY A 32 1.74 6.20 2.94
CA GLY A 32 0.77 5.82 3.97
C GLY A 32 -0.64 5.51 3.45
N ASP A 33 -0.90 5.63 2.14
CA ASP A 33 -2.08 5.00 1.54
C ASP A 33 -1.98 3.47 1.71
N TYR A 34 -3.12 2.81 1.97
CA TYR A 34 -3.17 1.35 2.10
C TYR A 34 -4.51 0.75 1.67
N TRP A 35 -4.47 -0.53 1.30
CA TRP A 35 -5.62 -1.33 0.90
C TRP A 35 -5.46 -2.73 1.49
N GLU A 36 -6.54 -3.24 2.04
CA GLU A 36 -6.63 -4.58 2.62
C GLU A 36 -7.69 -5.36 1.87
N TYR A 37 -7.36 -6.56 1.43
CA TYR A 37 -8.19 -7.43 0.62
C TYR A 37 -8.45 -8.75 1.34
N SER A 38 -9.69 -9.22 1.21
CA SER A 38 -10.07 -10.60 1.50
C SER A 38 -10.03 -11.37 0.20
N ILE A 39 -9.47 -12.57 0.23
CA ILE A 39 -9.32 -13.47 -0.90
C ILE A 39 -9.98 -14.76 -0.46
N SER A 40 -11.05 -15.15 -1.15
CA SER A 40 -11.82 -16.35 -0.82
C SER A 40 -11.52 -17.45 -1.81
N GLU A 41 -11.69 -18.70 -1.36
CA GLU A 41 -11.61 -19.87 -2.23
C GLU A 41 -10.22 -19.99 -2.90
N MET A 42 -9.14 -19.72 -2.14
CA MET A 42 -7.79 -20.10 -2.55
C MET A 42 -7.66 -21.61 -2.40
N ASP A 43 -7.59 -22.33 -3.52
CA ASP A 43 -7.30 -23.77 -3.56
C ASP A 43 -5.80 -24.00 -3.67
N LEU A 44 -5.22 -24.72 -2.70
CA LEU A 44 -3.88 -25.28 -2.82
C LEU A 44 -3.88 -26.81 -2.68
N GLU A 45 -3.67 -27.50 -3.79
CA GLU A 45 -3.70 -28.98 -3.92
C GLU A 45 -4.94 -29.66 -3.29
N GLY A 46 -6.09 -28.98 -3.26
CA GLY A 46 -7.35 -29.44 -2.68
C GLY A 46 -7.63 -28.96 -1.26
N MET A 47 -6.86 -27.99 -0.75
CA MET A 47 -7.12 -27.27 0.50
C MET A 47 -7.68 -25.89 0.18
N GLU A 48 -8.95 -25.64 0.50
CA GLU A 48 -9.60 -24.33 0.34
C GLU A 48 -9.37 -23.47 1.60
N PHE A 49 -8.81 -22.27 1.45
CA PHE A 49 -8.69 -21.31 2.54
C PHE A 49 -8.99 -19.87 2.14
N ASP A 50 -9.42 -19.08 3.12
CA ASP A 50 -9.53 -17.63 3.01
C ASP A 50 -8.17 -17.01 3.37
N PHE A 51 -7.75 -15.99 2.62
CA PHE A 51 -6.50 -15.27 2.84
C PHE A 51 -6.74 -13.75 2.92
N SER A 52 -5.90 -13.03 3.66
CA SER A 52 -6.03 -11.57 3.81
C SER A 52 -4.70 -10.90 3.49
N ILE A 53 -4.69 -9.98 2.51
CA ILE A 53 -3.50 -9.23 2.11
C ILE A 53 -3.69 -7.76 2.34
N LYS A 54 -2.66 -7.11 2.83
CA LYS A 54 -2.55 -5.67 2.97
C LYS A 54 -1.38 -5.17 2.12
N ILE A 55 -1.63 -4.08 1.41
CA ILE A 55 -0.64 -3.36 0.61
C ILE A 55 -0.59 -1.93 1.11
N THR A 56 0.61 -1.41 1.35
CA THR A 56 0.83 -0.08 1.93
C THR A 56 1.92 0.65 1.13
N VAL A 57 1.66 1.89 0.69
CA VAL A 57 2.72 2.73 0.10
C VAL A 57 3.65 3.17 1.23
N GLU A 58 4.79 2.50 1.39
CA GLU A 58 5.67 2.65 2.54
C GLU A 58 6.62 3.85 2.38
N SER A 59 7.15 4.04 1.18
CA SER A 59 8.11 5.12 0.91
C SER A 59 8.18 5.53 -0.58
N VAL A 60 8.88 6.65 -0.83
CA VAL A 60 9.30 7.06 -2.18
C VAL A 60 10.82 7.00 -2.23
N SER A 61 11.36 6.40 -3.28
CA SER A 61 12.78 6.24 -3.55
C SER A 61 13.13 6.72 -4.96
N THR A 62 14.39 6.56 -5.38
CA THR A 62 14.85 6.89 -6.73
C THR A 62 15.60 5.71 -7.33
N MET A 63 15.21 5.29 -8.54
CA MET A 63 15.80 4.17 -9.27
C MET A 63 16.18 4.58 -10.68
N SER A 64 17.28 4.03 -11.20
CA SER A 64 17.74 4.32 -12.56
C SER A 64 17.11 3.35 -13.56
N ILE A 65 16.12 3.83 -14.32
CA ILE A 65 15.31 3.04 -15.26
C ILE A 65 15.59 3.54 -16.67
N GLY A 66 16.06 2.66 -17.55
CA GLY A 66 16.49 3.06 -18.90
C GLY A 66 17.67 4.07 -18.92
N GLY A 67 18.44 4.14 -17.83
CA GLY A 67 19.53 5.12 -17.65
C GLY A 67 19.06 6.53 -17.28
N GLN A 68 17.81 6.68 -16.81
CA GLN A 68 17.28 7.91 -16.21
C GLN A 68 16.86 7.63 -14.76
N ASP A 69 17.23 8.53 -13.85
CA ASP A 69 16.78 8.45 -12.47
C ASP A 69 15.32 8.90 -12.39
N LYS A 70 14.44 8.00 -11.94
CA LYS A 70 13.00 8.22 -11.76
C LYS A 70 12.63 8.02 -10.29
N GLU A 71 11.63 8.77 -9.82
CA GLU A 71 11.02 8.53 -8.52
C GLU A 71 10.11 7.29 -8.59
N ILE A 72 10.21 6.45 -7.57
CA ILE A 72 9.45 5.20 -7.45
C ILE A 72 8.76 5.13 -6.09
N PHE A 73 7.54 4.59 -6.06
CA PHE A 73 6.92 4.11 -4.83
C PHE A 73 7.49 2.73 -4.48
N ILE A 74 7.70 2.50 -3.19
CA ILE A 74 7.94 1.18 -2.61
C ILE A 74 6.67 0.82 -1.82
N LEU A 75 6.04 -0.29 -2.20
CA LEU A 75 4.82 -0.81 -1.61
C LEU A 75 5.17 -2.02 -0.75
N ASP A 76 4.94 -1.94 0.56
CA ASP A 76 4.98 -3.11 1.45
C ASP A 76 3.73 -3.96 1.20
N ILE A 77 3.94 -5.26 0.95
CA ILE A 77 2.90 -6.27 0.83
C ILE A 77 3.05 -7.21 2.03
N SER A 78 1.96 -7.48 2.73
CA SER A 78 1.93 -8.44 3.84
C SER A 78 0.57 -9.12 3.95
N GLY A 79 0.56 -10.40 4.34
CA GLY A 79 -0.66 -11.14 4.58
C GLY A 79 -0.42 -12.41 5.37
N ASP A 80 -1.41 -12.83 6.14
CA ASP A 80 -1.37 -14.04 6.96
C ASP A 80 -2.74 -14.71 6.99
N SER A 81 -2.73 -16.04 7.16
CA SER A 81 -3.92 -16.84 7.44
C SER A 81 -3.57 -18.08 8.25
N GLU A 82 -4.51 -18.49 9.10
CA GLU A 82 -4.52 -19.76 9.82
C GLU A 82 -5.61 -20.64 9.20
N PHE A 83 -5.29 -21.89 8.85
CA PHE A 83 -6.27 -22.86 8.36
C PHE A 83 -6.32 -24.10 9.27
N SER A 84 -7.47 -24.75 9.32
CA SER A 84 -7.68 -25.99 10.07
C SER A 84 -8.79 -26.83 9.43
N GLU A 85 -8.43 -27.97 8.85
CA GLU A 85 -9.34 -28.87 8.13
C GLU A 85 -9.15 -30.34 8.56
N THR A 86 -10.05 -31.23 8.15
CA THR A 86 -9.91 -32.67 8.34
C THR A 86 -10.21 -33.43 7.05
N ILE A 87 -9.15 -33.87 6.37
CA ILE A 87 -9.20 -34.60 5.09
C ILE A 87 -8.99 -36.09 5.36
N GLU A 88 -9.94 -36.93 4.93
CA GLU A 88 -9.96 -38.40 5.12
C GLU A 88 -9.70 -38.91 6.56
N GLY A 89 -9.89 -38.07 7.59
CA GLY A 89 -9.62 -38.41 8.99
C GLY A 89 -8.19 -38.10 9.48
N VAL A 90 -7.43 -37.35 8.69
CA VAL A 90 -6.22 -36.62 9.11
C VAL A 90 -6.64 -35.18 9.38
N SER A 91 -6.37 -34.68 10.59
CA SER A 91 -6.50 -33.25 10.90
C SER A 91 -5.27 -32.54 10.34
N MET A 92 -5.47 -31.43 9.64
CA MET A 92 -4.38 -30.58 9.15
C MET A 92 -4.65 -29.17 9.68
N GLU A 93 -3.66 -28.58 10.35
CA GLU A 93 -3.69 -27.19 10.79
C GLU A 93 -2.38 -26.50 10.41
N GLY A 94 -2.42 -25.21 10.11
CA GLY A 94 -1.24 -24.52 9.62
C GLY A 94 -1.39 -23.02 9.48
N THR A 95 -0.26 -22.37 9.25
CA THR A 95 -0.15 -20.95 8.95
C THR A 95 0.42 -20.78 7.55
N ILE A 96 -0.14 -19.81 6.83
CA ILE A 96 0.36 -19.35 5.54
C ILE A 96 0.61 -17.85 5.69
N SER A 97 1.76 -17.37 5.24
CA SER A 97 2.08 -15.96 5.21
C SER A 97 2.70 -15.57 3.87
N ILE A 98 2.42 -14.32 3.48
CA ILE A 98 3.06 -13.66 2.35
C ILE A 98 3.63 -12.34 2.82
N SER A 99 4.81 -11.97 2.32
CA SER A 99 5.41 -10.65 2.54
C SER A 99 6.25 -10.25 1.34
N GLY A 100 6.40 -8.95 1.06
CA GLY A 100 7.20 -8.52 -0.08
C GLY A 100 7.17 -7.03 -0.36
N GLU A 101 7.84 -6.65 -1.44
CA GLU A 101 7.91 -5.27 -1.95
C GLU A 101 7.53 -5.20 -3.43
N GLU A 102 6.54 -4.35 -3.77
CA GLU A 102 6.32 -3.90 -5.16
C GLU A 102 7.00 -2.53 -5.40
N LYS A 103 7.62 -2.36 -6.56
CA LYS A 103 8.29 -1.11 -6.97
C LYS A 103 7.60 -0.53 -8.18
N ARG A 104 7.09 0.71 -8.07
CA ARG A 104 6.21 1.33 -9.08
C ARG A 104 6.58 2.76 -9.41
N LEU A 105 6.34 3.21 -10.64
CA LEU A 105 6.63 4.59 -11.04
C LEU A 105 5.73 5.60 -10.31
N VAL A 106 6.30 6.70 -9.81
CA VAL A 106 5.49 7.80 -9.24
C VAL A 106 4.68 8.55 -10.32
N SER A 107 5.08 8.45 -11.59
CA SER A 107 4.52 9.23 -12.69
C SER A 107 3.22 8.69 -13.31
N ASN A 108 2.96 7.39 -13.17
CA ASN A 108 1.91 6.65 -13.87
C ASN A 108 1.77 5.19 -13.37
N PHE A 109 2.27 4.92 -12.16
CA PHE A 109 2.17 3.66 -11.44
C PHE A 109 2.62 2.34 -12.09
N ASP A 110 3.21 2.37 -13.29
CA ASP A 110 3.79 1.18 -13.96
C ASP A 110 4.61 0.32 -12.99
N LEU A 111 4.41 -0.99 -13.04
CA LEU A 111 5.16 -1.98 -12.28
C LEU A 111 6.58 -2.13 -12.82
N ILE A 112 7.58 -2.07 -11.93
CA ILE A 112 9.01 -2.18 -12.27
C ILE A 112 9.56 -3.54 -11.83
N SER A 113 9.23 -3.94 -10.60
CA SER A 113 9.58 -5.24 -10.03
C SER A 113 8.68 -5.59 -8.84
N THR A 114 8.61 -6.87 -8.53
CA THR A 114 7.85 -7.48 -7.44
C THR A 114 8.75 -8.50 -6.75
N ASP A 115 9.08 -8.28 -5.48
CA ASP A 115 9.93 -9.17 -4.69
C ASP A 115 9.06 -9.77 -3.57
N MET A 116 8.80 -11.08 -3.59
CA MET A 116 7.84 -11.75 -2.71
C MET A 116 8.46 -12.93 -1.97
N GLU A 117 8.08 -13.11 -0.71
CA GLU A 117 8.34 -14.27 0.12
C GLU A 117 7.00 -14.88 0.57
N PHE A 118 6.84 -16.18 0.34
CA PHE A 118 5.73 -17.00 0.79
C PHE A 118 6.27 -18.01 1.80
N SER A 119 5.61 -18.15 2.95
CA SER A 119 5.94 -19.16 3.96
C SER A 119 4.70 -19.94 4.34
N MET A 120 4.90 -21.24 4.58
CA MET A 120 3.83 -22.18 4.92
C MET A 120 4.35 -23.21 5.92
N ASP A 121 3.67 -23.29 7.06
CA ASP A 121 3.88 -24.29 8.09
C ASP A 121 2.59 -25.10 8.24
N ILE A 122 2.67 -26.41 8.04
CA ILE A 122 1.55 -27.35 8.21
C ILE A 122 1.92 -28.39 9.26
N GLU A 123 1.07 -28.58 10.26
CA GLU A 123 1.04 -29.75 11.13
C GLU A 123 -0.15 -30.65 10.75
N ALA A 124 0.11 -31.94 10.57
CA ALA A 124 -0.91 -32.92 10.23
C ALA A 124 -0.86 -34.09 11.22
N ALA A 125 -2.02 -34.41 11.80
CA ALA A 125 -2.16 -35.45 12.82
C ALA A 125 -3.42 -36.29 12.58
N GLY A 126 -3.26 -37.61 12.42
CA GLY A 126 -4.38 -38.53 12.27
C GLY A 126 -4.02 -39.83 11.55
N ALA A 127 -4.99 -40.74 11.42
CA ALA A 127 -4.81 -42.06 10.80
C ALA A 127 -3.60 -42.93 11.28
N GLY A 128 -2.92 -42.54 12.37
CA GLY A 128 -1.69 -43.18 12.85
C GLY A 128 -0.39 -42.61 12.29
N MET A 129 -0.43 -41.43 11.69
CA MET A 129 0.73 -40.66 11.22
C MET A 129 0.62 -39.22 11.72
N ASP A 130 1.73 -38.70 12.25
CA ASP A 130 1.89 -37.28 12.56
C ASP A 130 3.05 -36.78 11.67
N PHE A 131 2.86 -35.69 10.94
CA PHE A 131 3.91 -35.05 10.16
C PHE A 131 3.83 -33.52 10.25
N SER A 132 4.96 -32.86 10.03
CA SER A 132 5.05 -31.41 9.89
C SER A 132 5.78 -31.11 8.58
N MET A 133 5.36 -30.04 7.92
CA MET A 133 5.84 -29.58 6.62
C MET A 133 6.11 -28.08 6.71
N GLU A 134 7.34 -27.69 6.44
CA GLU A 134 7.79 -26.30 6.33
C GLU A 134 8.16 -26.07 4.85
N MET A 135 7.56 -25.04 4.26
CA MET A 135 7.84 -24.58 2.90
C MET A 135 8.05 -23.06 2.92
N SER A 136 9.14 -22.61 2.31
CA SER A 136 9.40 -21.19 2.06
C SER A 136 9.73 -21.01 0.58
N MET A 137 9.19 -19.99 -0.06
CA MET A 137 9.46 -19.65 -1.45
C MET A 137 9.75 -18.15 -1.55
N VAL A 138 10.90 -17.80 -2.08
CA VAL A 138 11.24 -16.42 -2.45
C VAL A 138 11.15 -16.30 -3.97
N MET A 139 10.58 -15.20 -4.45
CA MET A 139 10.40 -14.88 -5.86
C MET A 139 10.81 -13.43 -6.11
N GLU A 140 11.63 -13.20 -7.14
CA GLU A 140 12.06 -11.88 -7.59
C GLU A 140 11.67 -11.73 -9.07
N THR A 141 10.65 -10.90 -9.35
CA THR A 141 10.14 -10.65 -10.70
C THR A 141 10.49 -9.22 -11.12
N SER A 142 11.08 -9.06 -12.30
CA SER A 142 11.54 -7.77 -12.82
C SER A 142 11.25 -7.59 -14.31
N TYR A 143 10.95 -6.36 -14.72
CA TYR A 143 10.59 -6.02 -16.10
C TYR A 143 11.64 -5.13 -16.77
N VAL A 144 12.02 -5.46 -18.01
CA VAL A 144 13.02 -4.70 -18.79
C VAL A 144 12.55 -3.25 -19.07
N LEU A 145 11.25 -3.09 -19.30
CA LEU A 145 10.53 -1.82 -19.25
C LEU A 145 9.43 -1.93 -18.20
N PRO A 146 9.12 -0.87 -17.43
CA PRO A 146 7.97 -0.88 -16.55
C PRO A 146 6.69 -1.23 -17.31
N ILE A 147 5.86 -2.09 -16.74
CA ILE A 147 4.63 -2.59 -17.35
C ILE A 147 3.43 -1.86 -16.77
N ASP A 148 2.53 -1.47 -17.67
CA ASP A 148 1.30 -0.76 -17.35
C ASP A 148 0.19 -1.79 -17.14
N ASP A 149 -0.04 -2.11 -15.87
CA ASP A 149 -1.08 -2.98 -15.32
C ASP A 149 -2.15 -2.19 -14.53
N TYR A 150 -2.18 -0.86 -14.71
CA TYR A 150 -2.91 0.05 -13.83
C TYR A 150 -3.79 1.08 -14.59
N ILE A 151 -5.10 0.81 -14.64
CA ILE A 151 -6.04 1.54 -15.52
C ILE A 151 -6.31 3.02 -15.17
N GLY A 152 -6.10 3.43 -13.92
CA GLY A 152 -6.66 4.71 -13.45
C GLY A 152 -5.72 5.90 -13.57
N ASP A 153 -4.62 5.77 -14.31
CA ASP A 153 -3.87 6.89 -14.88
C ASP A 153 -4.37 7.29 -16.28
N ASP A 154 -5.38 6.58 -16.81
CA ASP A 154 -6.05 6.86 -18.07
C ASP A 154 -7.41 7.55 -17.92
N ALA A 155 -8.02 7.87 -19.06
CA ALA A 155 -9.41 8.31 -19.13
C ALA A 155 -10.36 7.19 -18.66
N LEU A 156 -11.05 7.42 -17.53
CA LEU A 156 -12.02 6.49 -16.94
C LEU A 156 -13.37 6.48 -17.69
N GLU A 157 -13.31 6.22 -19.01
CA GLU A 157 -14.44 6.19 -19.93
C GLU A 157 -14.59 4.81 -20.57
N THR A 158 -15.84 4.41 -20.89
CA THR A 158 -16.10 3.13 -21.57
C THR A 158 -15.46 3.12 -22.96
N GLY A 159 -14.67 2.08 -23.25
CA GLY A 159 -13.91 1.93 -24.49
C GLY A 159 -12.47 2.45 -24.43
N THR A 160 -12.01 2.95 -23.28
CA THR A 160 -10.57 3.11 -23.02
C THR A 160 -9.89 1.74 -23.05
N ILE A 161 -8.81 1.65 -23.82
CA ILE A 161 -7.97 0.46 -23.94
C ILE A 161 -6.53 0.88 -23.64
N VAL A 162 -5.94 0.21 -22.66
CA VAL A 162 -4.53 0.30 -22.30
C VAL A 162 -3.87 -1.01 -22.70
N ALA A 163 -2.67 -0.96 -23.28
CA ALA A 163 -1.94 -2.15 -23.68
C ALA A 163 -0.44 -1.95 -23.46
N SER A 164 0.16 -2.88 -22.73
CA SER A 164 1.57 -2.87 -22.36
C SER A 164 2.23 -4.19 -22.74
N THR A 165 3.55 -4.17 -22.94
CA THR A 165 4.33 -5.37 -23.26
C THR A 165 5.76 -5.18 -22.76
N SER A 166 6.29 -6.16 -22.04
CA SER A 166 7.65 -6.14 -21.51
C SER A 166 8.26 -7.52 -21.52
N SER A 167 9.59 -7.58 -21.48
CA SER A 167 10.30 -8.84 -21.19
C SER A 167 10.45 -8.94 -19.67
N MET A 168 9.93 -10.02 -19.10
CA MET A 168 9.94 -10.32 -17.68
C MET A 168 11.06 -11.32 -17.39
N THR A 169 11.87 -11.07 -16.35
CA THR A 169 12.70 -12.09 -15.72
C THR A 169 12.14 -12.36 -14.34
N MET A 170 11.87 -13.63 -14.05
CA MET A 170 11.44 -14.10 -12.74
C MET A 170 12.44 -15.15 -12.25
N GLU A 171 13.02 -14.93 -11.08
CA GLU A 171 13.84 -15.89 -10.36
C GLU A 171 13.06 -16.39 -9.14
N SER A 172 13.07 -17.69 -8.86
CA SER A 172 12.48 -18.22 -7.63
C SER A 172 13.40 -19.20 -6.93
N THR A 173 13.30 -19.25 -5.60
CA THR A 173 13.98 -20.22 -4.74
C THR A 173 12.96 -20.80 -3.76
N THR A 174 12.66 -22.09 -3.91
CA THR A 174 11.76 -22.84 -3.04
C THR A 174 12.57 -23.75 -2.12
N THR A 175 12.38 -23.59 -0.82
CA THR A 175 12.87 -24.52 0.21
C THR A 175 11.70 -25.36 0.69
N PHE A 176 11.77 -26.68 0.52
CA PHE A 176 10.74 -27.63 0.92
C PHE A 176 11.36 -28.78 1.70
N MET A 177 10.97 -28.96 2.97
CA MET A 177 11.51 -30.01 3.86
C MET A 177 13.06 -30.04 3.94
N GLY A 178 13.71 -28.89 3.73
CA GLY A 178 15.18 -28.75 3.71
C GLY A 178 15.87 -29.09 2.39
N GLU A 179 15.14 -29.47 1.35
CA GLU A 179 15.64 -29.46 -0.04
C GLU A 179 15.40 -28.07 -0.64
N VAL A 180 16.35 -27.58 -1.44
CA VAL A 180 16.29 -26.25 -2.07
C VAL A 180 16.30 -26.41 -3.58
N GLU A 181 15.23 -25.96 -4.23
CA GLU A 181 15.10 -25.86 -5.68
C GLU A 181 15.13 -24.39 -6.09
N ALA A 182 15.77 -24.07 -7.21
CA ALA A 182 15.81 -22.71 -7.74
C ALA A 182 15.56 -22.73 -9.25
N SER A 183 14.78 -21.76 -9.72
CA SER A 183 14.42 -21.55 -11.12
C SER A 183 14.77 -20.12 -11.55
N SER A 184 14.85 -19.93 -12.86
CA SER A 184 14.97 -18.61 -13.49
C SER A 184 14.35 -18.72 -14.86
N GLU A 185 13.33 -17.93 -15.11
CA GLU A 185 12.54 -17.91 -16.34
C GLU A 185 12.55 -16.51 -16.95
N GLN A 186 12.46 -16.45 -18.28
CA GLN A 186 12.43 -15.19 -19.01
C GLN A 186 11.45 -15.30 -20.18
N ASN A 187 10.31 -14.63 -20.03
CA ASN A 187 9.18 -14.69 -20.94
C ASN A 187 8.81 -13.26 -21.37
N ASP A 188 8.24 -13.09 -22.55
CA ASP A 188 7.66 -11.81 -22.96
C ASP A 188 6.18 -11.77 -22.55
N VAL A 189 5.80 -10.81 -21.71
CA VAL A 189 4.44 -10.65 -21.17
C VAL A 189 3.74 -9.46 -21.83
N SER A 190 2.48 -9.65 -22.24
CA SER A 190 1.56 -8.59 -22.65
C SER A 190 0.43 -8.46 -21.62
N ILE A 191 -0.01 -7.23 -21.39
CA ILE A 191 -1.23 -6.93 -20.63
C ILE A 191 -2.09 -6.00 -21.47
N THR A 192 -3.38 -6.31 -21.59
CA THR A 192 -4.39 -5.44 -22.21
C THR A 192 -5.54 -5.23 -21.23
N MET A 193 -5.86 -3.97 -20.94
CA MET A 193 -6.99 -3.58 -20.09
C MET A 193 -8.02 -2.82 -20.94
N GLU A 194 -9.29 -3.23 -20.89
CA GLU A 194 -10.41 -2.52 -21.53
C GLU A 194 -11.47 -2.13 -20.51
N ILE A 195 -11.81 -0.84 -20.41
CA ILE A 195 -12.97 -0.38 -19.63
C ILE A 195 -14.25 -0.69 -20.41
N VAL A 196 -14.93 -1.77 -20.04
CA VAL A 196 -16.14 -2.24 -20.75
C VAL A 196 -17.44 -1.61 -20.24
N GLU A 197 -17.42 -1.03 -19.03
CA GLU A 197 -18.59 -0.40 -18.40
C GLU A 197 -18.14 0.62 -17.33
N THR A 198 -18.83 1.75 -17.18
CA THR A 198 -18.59 2.76 -16.14
C THR A 198 -19.87 3.10 -15.38
N GLY A 199 -19.76 3.72 -14.19
CA GLY A 199 -20.92 3.97 -13.32
C GLY A 199 -21.49 2.71 -12.67
N VAL A 200 -20.66 1.70 -12.45
CA VAL A 200 -21.06 0.42 -11.85
C VAL A 200 -21.06 0.54 -10.32
N THR A 201 -22.17 0.21 -9.66
CA THR A 201 -22.18 0.06 -8.20
C THR A 201 -21.55 -1.27 -7.79
N VAL A 202 -20.53 -1.22 -6.91
CA VAL A 202 -19.92 -2.39 -6.27
C VAL A 202 -20.03 -2.28 -4.75
N GLU A 203 -20.43 -3.38 -4.10
CA GLU A 203 -20.51 -3.50 -2.64
C GLU A 203 -19.41 -4.44 -2.13
N THR A 204 -18.67 -4.00 -1.12
CA THR A 204 -17.62 -4.77 -0.43
C THR A 204 -17.67 -4.51 1.09
N PRO A 205 -16.93 -5.25 1.93
CA PRO A 205 -16.84 -4.95 3.36
C PRO A 205 -16.30 -3.53 3.65
N ALA A 206 -15.48 -2.95 2.76
CA ALA A 206 -15.02 -1.57 2.86
C ALA A 206 -16.10 -0.51 2.55
N GLY A 207 -17.21 -0.89 1.93
CA GLY A 207 -18.36 -0.04 1.67
C GLY A 207 -19.01 -0.23 0.30
N THR A 208 -19.86 0.73 -0.07
CA THR A 208 -20.48 0.81 -1.40
C THR A 208 -19.78 1.88 -2.23
N PHE A 209 -19.52 1.55 -3.49
CA PHE A 209 -18.85 2.41 -4.47
C PHE A 209 -19.76 2.51 -5.70
N ASP A 210 -20.45 3.64 -5.87
CA ASP A 210 -21.50 3.84 -6.90
C ASP A 210 -20.98 4.26 -8.29
N ASP A 211 -19.66 4.39 -8.43
CA ASP A 211 -19.01 4.87 -9.66
C ASP A 211 -17.70 4.11 -9.91
N CYS A 212 -17.83 2.79 -10.12
CA CYS A 212 -16.72 1.94 -10.53
C CYS A 212 -16.64 1.82 -12.06
N CYS A 213 -15.41 1.68 -12.54
CA CYS A 213 -15.10 1.22 -13.89
C CYS A 213 -14.92 -0.30 -13.85
N LYS A 214 -15.66 -1.02 -14.69
CA LYS A 214 -15.47 -2.45 -14.91
C LYS A 214 -14.48 -2.64 -16.04
N VAL A 215 -13.38 -3.32 -15.72
CA VAL A 215 -12.23 -3.53 -16.59
C VAL A 215 -12.14 -5.02 -16.91
N ILE A 216 -11.97 -5.37 -18.18
CA ILE A 216 -11.50 -6.69 -18.58
C ILE A 216 -9.99 -6.60 -18.75
N VAL A 217 -9.25 -7.47 -18.06
CA VAL A 217 -7.80 -7.54 -18.14
C VAL A 217 -7.42 -8.89 -18.74
N ILE A 218 -6.70 -8.85 -19.85
CA ILE A 218 -6.14 -10.00 -20.54
C ILE A 218 -4.63 -9.94 -20.36
N THR A 219 -4.06 -10.99 -19.80
CA THR A 219 -2.60 -11.18 -19.72
C THR A 219 -2.22 -12.30 -20.67
N GLU A 220 -1.15 -12.15 -21.44
CA GLU A 220 -0.59 -13.20 -22.29
C GLU A 220 0.91 -13.33 -22.03
N SER A 221 1.44 -14.55 -21.99
CA SER A 221 2.87 -14.82 -21.90
C SER A 221 3.18 -16.12 -22.65
N ASP A 222 4.10 -16.06 -23.60
CA ASP A 222 4.46 -17.16 -24.52
C ASP A 222 3.24 -17.88 -25.16
N ASP A 223 2.83 -19.04 -24.64
CA ASP A 223 1.73 -19.87 -25.14
C ASP A 223 0.47 -19.82 -24.22
N GLU A 224 0.50 -19.01 -23.15
CA GLU A 224 -0.54 -18.93 -22.11
C GLU A 224 -1.26 -17.57 -22.10
N SER A 225 -2.52 -17.59 -21.66
CA SER A 225 -3.36 -16.40 -21.53
C SER A 225 -4.38 -16.56 -20.42
N SER A 226 -4.53 -15.51 -19.61
CA SER A 226 -5.56 -15.40 -18.57
C SER A 226 -6.50 -14.24 -18.83
N THR A 227 -7.66 -14.22 -18.17
CA THR A 227 -8.65 -13.14 -18.33
C THR A 227 -9.43 -12.92 -17.03
N SER A 228 -9.14 -11.79 -16.38
CA SER A 228 -9.82 -11.35 -15.17
C SER A 228 -10.79 -10.20 -15.45
N THR A 229 -11.79 -10.04 -14.59
CA THR A 229 -12.64 -8.84 -14.52
C THR A 229 -12.33 -8.09 -13.24
N GLN A 230 -11.89 -6.85 -13.37
CA GLN A 230 -11.50 -5.99 -12.25
C GLN A 230 -12.47 -4.80 -12.16
N TYR A 231 -12.69 -4.27 -10.96
CA TYR A 231 -13.62 -3.17 -10.71
C TYR A 231 -12.87 -2.02 -10.05
N TYR A 232 -12.40 -1.07 -10.85
CA TYR A 232 -11.63 0.10 -10.38
C TYR A 232 -12.53 1.18 -9.77
N SER A 233 -12.10 1.86 -8.70
CA SER A 233 -12.78 3.05 -8.17
C SER A 233 -11.80 4.20 -7.92
N GLY A 234 -11.99 5.34 -8.60
CA GLY A 234 -11.17 6.55 -8.40
C GLY A 234 -11.27 7.15 -6.99
N LYS A 235 -12.34 6.83 -6.25
CA LYS A 235 -12.50 7.17 -4.82
C LYS A 235 -11.54 6.38 -3.91
N VAL A 236 -11.14 5.17 -4.33
CA VAL A 236 -10.23 4.28 -3.60
C VAL A 236 -8.80 4.41 -4.12
N GLY A 237 -8.64 4.82 -5.38
CA GLY A 237 -7.37 4.72 -6.12
C GLY A 237 -7.04 3.28 -6.53
N ASN A 238 -7.94 2.30 -6.36
CA ASN A 238 -7.59 0.90 -6.61
C ASN A 238 -8.84 0.12 -7.04
N TYR A 239 -8.60 -1.09 -7.54
CA TYR A 239 -9.60 -2.12 -7.74
C TYR A 239 -10.26 -2.48 -6.40
N VAL A 240 -11.58 -2.34 -6.32
CA VAL A 240 -12.38 -2.70 -5.13
C VAL A 240 -12.79 -4.17 -5.15
N LYS A 241 -12.77 -4.80 -6.32
CA LYS A 241 -13.07 -6.21 -6.53
C LYS A 241 -12.33 -6.73 -7.77
N ILE A 242 -11.85 -7.96 -7.72
CA ILE A 242 -11.34 -8.73 -8.87
C ILE A 242 -12.06 -10.08 -8.87
N THR A 243 -12.39 -10.60 -10.06
CA THR A 243 -13.08 -11.88 -10.25
C THR A 243 -12.64 -12.58 -11.52
N GLY A 244 -12.71 -13.90 -11.52
CA GLY A 244 -12.39 -14.75 -12.67
C GLY A 244 -10.96 -15.24 -12.61
N ASP A 245 -10.56 -15.93 -13.68
CA ASP A 245 -9.24 -16.55 -13.75
C ASP A 245 -8.16 -15.49 -13.99
N ALA A 246 -7.49 -15.10 -12.91
CA ALA A 246 -6.32 -14.23 -12.96
C ALA A 246 -5.10 -14.94 -13.58
N GLY A 247 -5.18 -16.26 -13.77
CA GLY A 247 -4.17 -17.14 -14.35
C GLY A 247 -3.04 -17.47 -13.39
N GLU A 248 -2.11 -18.29 -13.87
CA GLU A 248 -0.85 -18.59 -13.19
C GLU A 248 -0.01 -17.30 -12.94
N PHE A 249 -0.32 -16.22 -13.68
CA PHE A 249 0.28 -14.89 -13.56
C PHE A 249 -0.10 -14.09 -12.31
N SER A 250 -1.14 -14.42 -11.55
CA SER A 250 -1.48 -13.62 -10.37
C SER A 250 -0.75 -14.09 -9.13
N VAL A 251 -0.15 -13.17 -8.37
CA VAL A 251 0.60 -13.49 -7.13
C VAL A 251 -0.25 -14.27 -6.11
N ILE A 252 -1.58 -14.18 -6.22
CA ILE A 252 -2.48 -14.69 -5.20
C ILE A 252 -3.66 -15.42 -5.88
N PRO A 253 -3.63 -16.76 -5.96
CA PRO A 253 -4.72 -17.52 -6.56
C PRO A 253 -6.00 -17.41 -5.72
N GLY A 254 -7.13 -17.18 -6.37
CA GLY A 254 -8.44 -17.15 -5.73
C GLY A 254 -9.53 -16.71 -6.71
N GLU A 255 -10.74 -17.27 -6.59
CA GLU A 255 -11.84 -16.92 -7.51
C GLU A 255 -12.28 -15.46 -7.37
N GLN A 256 -12.09 -14.87 -6.18
CA GLN A 256 -12.50 -13.51 -5.84
C GLN A 256 -11.53 -12.83 -4.88
N ILE A 257 -11.08 -11.63 -5.25
CA ILE A 257 -10.34 -10.70 -4.39
C ILE A 257 -11.28 -9.51 -4.11
N ILE A 258 -11.52 -9.18 -2.85
CA ILE A 258 -12.54 -8.20 -2.42
C ILE A 258 -11.94 -7.22 -1.41
N LEU A 259 -12.05 -5.92 -1.69
CA LEU A 259 -11.54 -4.86 -0.81
C LEU A 259 -12.28 -4.87 0.54
N LYS A 260 -11.53 -5.16 1.60
CA LYS A 260 -11.97 -5.33 2.97
C LYS A 260 -11.82 -4.06 3.80
N SER A 261 -10.72 -3.33 3.62
CA SER A 261 -10.51 -1.98 4.15
C SER A 261 -9.57 -1.17 3.24
N TYR A 262 -9.59 0.16 3.36
CA TYR A 262 -8.62 1.02 2.70
C TYR A 262 -8.48 2.33 3.49
N GLY A 263 -7.40 3.07 3.25
CA GLY A 263 -7.23 4.39 3.81
C GLY A 263 -6.20 5.22 3.07
N HIS A 264 -6.32 6.53 3.22
CA HIS A 264 -5.45 7.47 2.55
C HIS A 264 -4.34 8.00 3.49
N GLY A 265 -3.11 7.93 3.01
CA GLY A 265 -1.92 8.55 3.54
C GLY A 265 -2.10 10.06 3.61
N GLY A 266 -1.76 10.62 4.77
CA GLY A 266 -2.02 12.01 5.07
C GLY A 266 -1.69 12.31 6.52
N GLY A 267 -0.57 12.99 6.75
CA GLY A 267 -0.03 13.23 8.07
C GLY A 267 -1.05 13.81 9.06
N LEU A 268 -1.14 13.23 10.25
CA LEU A 268 -2.14 13.50 11.31
C LEU A 268 -3.62 13.26 10.94
N ALA A 269 -4.01 13.21 9.67
CA ALA A 269 -5.39 12.98 9.25
C ALA A 269 -5.84 11.52 9.48
N SER A 270 -4.94 10.55 9.29
CA SER A 270 -5.18 9.12 9.56
C SER A 270 -5.48 8.79 11.04
N LEU A 271 -5.24 9.72 11.97
CA LEU A 271 -5.68 9.59 13.36
C LEU A 271 -7.19 9.88 13.57
N PHE A 272 -7.89 10.37 12.54
CA PHE A 272 -9.29 10.81 12.62
C PHE A 272 -10.25 10.02 11.72
N THR A 273 -9.79 8.98 11.04
CA THR A 273 -10.62 8.06 10.24
C THR A 273 -10.70 6.68 10.91
N GLY A 274 -11.91 6.10 10.97
CA GLY A 274 -12.18 4.80 11.60
C GLY A 274 -12.51 4.83 13.10
N ASP A 275 -12.79 3.66 13.68
CA ASP A 275 -13.22 3.47 15.08
C ASP A 275 -12.25 4.02 16.14
N ASN A 276 -11.00 4.26 15.75
CA ASN A 276 -9.95 4.84 16.59
C ASN A 276 -10.15 6.33 16.92
N LEU A 277 -11.11 7.03 16.30
CA LEU A 277 -11.39 8.45 16.58
C LEU A 277 -11.65 8.73 18.08
N TRP A 278 -12.22 7.77 18.81
CA TRP A 278 -12.40 7.87 20.27
C TRP A 278 -11.08 7.84 21.05
N ILE A 279 -10.12 7.02 20.62
CA ILE A 279 -8.79 6.91 21.24
C ILE A 279 -8.01 8.21 21.01
N THR A 280 -8.04 8.73 19.78
CA THR A 280 -7.42 10.02 19.42
C THR A 280 -8.00 11.18 20.23
N LEU A 281 -9.32 11.24 20.39
CA LEU A 281 -9.99 12.24 21.25
C LEU A 281 -9.54 12.18 22.71
N VAL A 282 -9.37 10.98 23.28
CA VAL A 282 -8.88 10.80 24.65
C VAL A 282 -7.43 11.28 24.78
N ILE A 283 -6.56 10.98 23.82
CA ILE A 283 -5.15 11.43 23.83
C ILE A 283 -5.08 12.97 23.77
N ILE A 284 -5.84 13.60 22.87
CA ILE A 284 -5.91 15.07 22.76
C ILE A 284 -6.42 15.69 24.07
N LEU A 285 -7.46 15.11 24.68
CA LEU A 285 -7.99 15.57 25.97
C LEU A 285 -6.91 15.52 27.07
N VAL A 286 -6.15 14.42 27.16
CA VAL A 286 -5.05 14.27 28.14
C VAL A 286 -3.97 15.32 27.91
N ILE A 287 -3.55 15.55 26.67
CA ILE A 287 -2.55 16.58 26.32
C ILE A 287 -3.04 17.97 26.74
N VAL A 288 -4.30 18.32 26.44
CA VAL A 288 -4.90 19.61 26.83
C VAL A 288 -4.95 19.78 28.35
N VAL A 289 -5.32 18.73 29.10
CA VAL A 289 -5.34 18.75 30.58
C VAL A 289 -3.94 18.92 31.16
N VAL A 290 -2.93 18.22 30.61
CA VAL A 290 -1.52 18.35 31.03
C VAL A 290 -0.99 19.76 30.74
N LEU A 291 -1.24 20.31 29.55
CA LEU A 291 -0.86 21.68 29.20
C LEU A 291 -1.55 22.72 30.10
N ALA A 292 -2.85 22.56 30.36
CA ALA A 292 -3.58 23.44 31.28
C ALA A 292 -3.03 23.37 32.71
N ALA A 293 -2.64 22.19 33.20
CA ALA A 293 -2.01 22.02 34.50
C ALA A 293 -0.62 22.69 34.56
N ILE A 294 0.20 22.55 33.51
CA ILE A 294 1.51 23.21 33.39
C ILE A 294 1.34 24.74 33.40
N ILE A 295 0.43 25.28 32.59
CA ILE A 295 0.12 26.72 32.55
C ILE A 295 -0.36 27.22 33.91
N ALA A 296 -1.25 26.48 34.59
CA ALA A 296 -1.73 26.83 35.92
C ALA A 296 -0.61 26.86 36.98
N VAL A 297 0.36 25.94 36.91
CA VAL A 297 1.55 25.91 37.78
C VAL A 297 2.50 27.08 37.49
N ILE A 298 2.73 27.40 36.22
CA ILE A 298 3.55 28.57 35.82
C ILE A 298 2.89 29.87 36.27
N MET A 299 1.59 30.05 36.02
CA MET A 299 0.83 31.21 36.48
C MET A 299 0.78 31.34 38.01
N ARG A 300 0.76 30.22 38.75
CA ARG A 300 0.89 30.25 40.23
C ARG A 300 2.27 30.70 40.69
N ARG A 301 3.34 30.35 39.97
CA ARG A 301 4.71 30.78 40.30
C ARG A 301 5.01 32.24 39.91
N GLY A 302 4.29 32.80 38.93
CA GLY A 302 4.47 34.18 38.46
C GLY A 302 3.91 35.28 39.38
N ARG A 303 3.04 34.96 40.36
CA ARG A 303 2.44 35.94 41.28
C ARG A 303 3.27 36.14 42.55
N GLY A 304 4.47 36.70 42.39
CA GLY A 304 5.17 37.38 43.48
C GLY A 304 4.38 38.63 43.93
N PRO A 305 4.49 39.06 45.20
CA PRO A 305 3.76 40.22 45.69
C PRO A 305 4.23 41.50 44.99
N VAL A 306 3.30 42.23 44.38
CA VAL A 306 3.56 43.54 43.76
C VAL A 306 3.94 44.52 44.86
N THR A 307 5.21 44.94 44.89
CA THR A 307 5.65 46.09 45.69
C THR A 307 5.09 47.36 45.08
N THR A 308 4.02 47.89 45.68
CA THR A 308 3.50 49.23 45.39
C THR A 308 4.54 50.28 45.74
N PHE A 309 5.35 50.71 44.77
CA PHE A 309 6.12 51.94 44.89
C PHE A 309 5.23 53.14 44.57
N MET A 310 5.15 54.05 45.53
CA MET A 310 4.26 55.21 45.54
C MET A 310 4.95 56.40 44.82
N PRO A 311 4.21 57.24 44.07
CA PRO A 311 4.81 58.36 43.35
C PRO A 311 4.93 59.62 44.21
N PRO A 312 6.10 60.29 44.17
CA PRO A 312 6.23 61.74 44.19
C PRO A 312 6.97 62.21 42.92
N MET A 313 6.96 63.47 42.50
CA MET A 313 6.15 64.67 42.75
C MET A 313 6.57 65.65 41.62
N ILE A 314 5.68 66.48 41.09
CA ILE A 314 6.03 67.40 40.00
C ILE A 314 6.70 68.65 40.59
N GLU A 315 7.88 69.02 40.08
CA GLU A 315 8.42 70.38 40.22
C GLU A 315 9.14 70.80 38.92
N GLU A 316 8.81 72.01 38.45
CA GLU A 316 9.49 72.79 37.40
C GLU A 316 10.90 73.22 37.88
N ALA A 317 11.87 73.64 37.07
CA ALA A 317 12.07 73.74 35.61
C ALA A 317 13.59 73.91 35.36
N GLU A 318 14.07 73.78 34.12
CA GLU A 318 14.83 74.83 33.41
C GLU A 318 15.31 74.38 32.03
N THR A 319 15.32 75.32 31.09
CA THR A 319 15.89 75.20 29.73
C THR A 319 17.42 75.24 29.73
N VAL A 320 18.10 74.65 28.72
CA VAL A 320 19.02 75.36 27.78
C VAL A 320 19.74 74.41 26.78
N GLN A 321 19.61 74.77 25.49
CA GLN A 321 20.52 74.60 24.33
C GLN A 321 21.13 73.25 23.86
N THR A 322 20.74 72.89 22.63
CA THR A 322 21.57 72.48 21.46
C THR A 322 22.99 71.94 21.66
N THR A 323 23.24 70.73 21.12
CA THR A 323 24.27 70.56 20.06
C THR A 323 23.83 69.55 18.98
N GLU A 324 24.01 69.98 17.75
CA GLU A 324 24.01 69.28 16.46
C GLU A 324 24.98 68.08 16.39
N THR A 325 24.58 66.93 15.81
CA THR A 325 25.46 66.16 14.89
C THR A 325 24.67 65.27 13.91
N GLU A 326 24.97 65.51 12.63
CA GLU A 326 24.69 64.88 11.34
C GLU A 326 24.40 63.34 11.24
N PRO A 327 23.59 62.88 10.25
CA PRO A 327 23.31 61.46 9.98
C PRO A 327 24.34 60.81 9.03
N LYS A 328 24.50 59.47 9.09
CA LYS A 328 25.24 58.70 8.07
C LYS A 328 24.36 57.65 7.37
N PRO A 329 24.26 57.67 6.01
CA PRO A 329 23.46 56.73 5.21
C PRO A 329 24.20 55.40 4.90
N PRO A 330 23.50 54.38 4.33
CA PRO A 330 24.03 53.01 4.18
C PRO A 330 24.95 52.86 2.96
N ILE A 331 25.71 51.75 2.92
CA ILE A 331 26.58 51.37 1.79
C ILE A 331 26.39 49.90 1.40
N THR A 332 26.17 49.70 0.11
CA THR A 332 26.26 48.49 -0.74
C THR A 332 26.77 48.98 -2.11
N PRO A 333 27.21 48.14 -3.06
CA PRO A 333 27.80 46.80 -3.00
C PRO A 333 29.30 46.91 -3.46
N PRO A 334 29.91 46.22 -4.46
CA PRO A 334 29.41 45.39 -5.56
C PRO A 334 29.25 43.89 -5.23
#